data_AF-A0A0Q9TA27-F1
#
_entry.id   AF-A0A0Q9TA27-F1
#
_cell.length_a   1.000
_cell.length_b   1.000
_cell.length_c   1.000
_cell.angle_alpha   90.00
_cell.angle_beta   90.00
_cell.angle_gamma   90.00
#
_symmetry.space_group_name_H-M   'P 1'
#
loop_
_entity.id
_entity.type
_entity.pdbx_description
1 polymer ?
#
loop_
_entity_poly.entity_id
_entity_poly.type
_entity_poly.pdbx_seq_one_letter_code
_entity_poly.pdbx_strand_id
1 'polypeptide(L)' 'MLVITLVMLFVLVAAVAVVAYVAYPHRGEELPVVPQVGSAMRKGVDALPTIGEYEDIRA' A
#
# COMPACT_ATOMS: atom_id res chain seq x y z
N MET A 1 -24.73 1.36 21.45
CA MET A 1 -24.41 0.01 20.94
C MET A 1 -23.96 0.04 19.48
N LEU A 2 -24.79 0.48 18.53
CA LEU A 2 -24.43 0.55 17.10
C LEU A 2 -23.08 1.24 16.80
N VAL A 3 -22.85 2.43 17.35
CA VAL A 3 -21.60 3.19 17.13
C VAL A 3 -20.37 2.39 17.57
N ILE A 4 -20.45 1.74 18.74
CA ILE A 4 -19.36 0.92 19.27
C ILE A 4 -19.09 -0.28 18.35
N THR A 5 -20.14 -0.92 17.85
CA THR A 5 -20.02 -2.02 16.89
C THR A 5 -19.36 -1.57 15.59
N LEU A 6 -19.74 -0.40 15.05
CA LEU A 6 -19.14 0.15 13.83
C LEU A 6 -17.66 0.49 14.03
N VAL A 7 -17.31 1.08 15.17
CA VAL A 7 -15.91 1.40 15.51
C VAL A 7 -15.09 0.11 15.66
N MET A 8 -15.62 -0.92 16.32
CA MET A 8 -14.94 -2.22 16.39
C MET A 8 -14.73 -2.85 15.02
N LEU A 9 -15.75 -2.81 14.16
CA LEU A 9 -15.64 -3.32 12.79
C LEU A 9 -14.57 -2.55 12.01
N PHE A 10 -14.54 -1.23 12.13
CA PHE A 10 -13.54 -0.38 11.48
C PHE A 10 -12.12 -0.75 11.93
N VAL A 11 -11.90 -0.93 13.24
CA VAL A 11 -10.59 -1.34 13.78
C VAL A 11 -10.15 -2.70 13.22
N LEU A 12 -11.07 -3.67 13.14
CA LEU A 12 -10.77 -4.99 12.56
C LEU A 12 -10.38 -4.88 11.08
N VAL A 13 -11.12 -4.09 10.30
CA VAL A 13 -10.82 -3.84 8.89
C VAL A 13 -9.45 -3.18 8.74
N ALA A 14 -9.15 -2.17 9.56
CA ALA A 14 -7.86 -1.49 9.54
C ALA A 14 -6.70 -2.44 9.89
N ALA A 15 -6.87 -3.30 10.90
CA ALA A 15 -5.86 -4.29 11.28
C ALA A 15 -5.57 -5.28 10.14
N VAL A 16 -6.63 -5.81 9.49
CA VAL A 16 -6.48 -6.68 8.31
C VAL A 16 -5.77 -5.95 7.18
N ALA A 17 -6.10 -4.69 6.93
CA ALA A 17 -5.45 -3.88 5.90
C ALA A 17 -3.95 -3.69 6.17
N VAL A 18 -3.57 -3.45 7.44
CA VAL A 18 -2.15 -3.34 7.84
C VAL A 18 -1.44 -4.67 7.61
N VAL A 19 -2.01 -5.79 8.06
CA VAL A 19 -1.39 -7.13 7.86
C VAL A 19 -1.26 -7.44 6.37
N ALA A 20 -2.28 -7.14 5.57
CA ALA A 20 -2.26 -7.35 4.13
C ALA A 20 -1.19 -6.48 3.45
N TYR A 21 -1.08 -5.21 3.83
CA TYR A 21 -0.02 -4.32 3.34
C TYR A 21 1.37 -4.75 3.80
N VAL A 22 1.55 -5.22 5.03
CA VAL A 22 2.87 -5.70 5.46
C VAL A 22 3.20 -7.03 4.78
N ALA A 23 2.24 -7.93 4.56
CA ALA A 23 2.49 -9.21 3.91
C ALA A 23 2.71 -9.09 2.38
N TYR A 24 2.01 -8.17 1.70
CA TYR A 24 1.89 -8.09 0.23
C TYR A 24 2.16 -6.68 -0.35
N PRO A 25 3.30 -6.00 -0.07
CA PRO A 25 4.17 -5.78 -1.23
C PRO A 25 5.65 -5.66 -0.84
N HIS A 26 6.21 -6.61 -0.09
CA HIS A 26 7.68 -6.67 0.04
C HIS A 26 8.39 -7.00 -1.30
N ARG A 27 7.64 -7.39 -2.35
CA ARG A 27 8.20 -7.88 -3.63
C ARG A 27 7.43 -7.49 -4.90
N GLY A 28 6.46 -6.57 -4.82
CA GLY A 28 5.58 -6.26 -5.95
C GLY A 28 4.56 -7.36 -6.28
N GLU A 29 4.36 -8.33 -5.38
CA GLU A 29 3.27 -9.31 -5.48
C GLU A 29 1.92 -8.64 -5.19
N GLU A 30 0.95 -8.91 -6.06
CA GLU A 30 -0.41 -8.36 -5.95
C GLU A 30 -1.19 -9.05 -4.81
N LEU A 31 -2.08 -8.31 -4.17
CA LEU A 31 -3.01 -8.86 -3.20
C LEU A 31 -3.92 -9.91 -3.88
N PRO A 32 -3.97 -11.17 -3.40
CA PRO A 32 -4.62 -12.27 -4.10
C PRO A 32 -6.13 -12.08 -4.30
N VAL A 33 -6.76 -11.24 -3.48
CA VAL A 33 -8.22 -11.01 -3.49
C VAL A 33 -8.59 -9.69 -4.17
N VAL A 34 -7.66 -8.72 -4.25
CA VAL A 34 -7.95 -7.38 -4.79
C VAL A 34 -6.78 -6.86 -5.63
N PRO A 35 -6.52 -7.44 -6.81
CA PRO A 35 -5.41 -7.05 -7.68
C PRO A 35 -5.49 -5.58 -8.15
N GLN A 36 -6.70 -5.00 -8.18
CA GLN A 36 -6.94 -3.60 -8.53
C GLN A 36 -6.28 -2.60 -7.56
N VAL A 37 -6.04 -2.97 -6.30
CA VAL A 37 -5.33 -2.12 -5.34
C VAL A 37 -3.85 -2.03 -5.72
N GLY A 38 -3.26 -3.14 -6.18
CA GLY A 38 -1.89 -3.19 -6.67
C GLY A 38 -1.67 -2.30 -7.90
N SER A 39 -2.60 -2.34 -8.87
CA SER A 39 -2.51 -1.50 -10.07
C SER A 39 -2.65 -0.01 -9.76
N ALA A 40 -3.53 0.37 -8.84
CA ALA A 40 -3.69 1.76 -8.40
C ALA A 40 -2.45 2.28 -7.66
N MET A 41 -1.86 1.47 -6.77
CA MET A 41 -0.60 1.83 -6.10
C MET A 41 0.56 1.94 -7.09
N ARG A 42 0.68 1.01 -8.04
CA ARG A 42 1.74 1.02 -9.06
C ARG A 42 1.66 2.27 -9.93
N LYS A 43 0.45 2.64 -10.35
CA LYS A 43 0.20 3.88 -11.09
C LYS A 43 0.56 5.14 -10.29
N GLY A 44 0.35 5.12 -8.97
CA GLY A 44 0.77 6.20 -8.08
C GLY A 44 2.29 6.31 -7.97
N VAL A 45 3.00 5.19 -7.86
CA VAL A 45 4.47 5.14 -7.84
C VAL A 45 5.06 5.60 -9.17
N ASP A 46 4.53 5.12 -10.30
CA ASP A 46 4.99 5.52 -11.64
C ASP A 46 4.80 7.02 -11.92
N ALA A 47 3.87 7.67 -11.21
CA ALA A 47 3.62 9.11 -11.33
C ALA A 47 4.55 9.97 -10.45
N LEU A 48 5.30 9.37 -9.53
CA LEU A 48 6.24 10.10 -8.69
C LEU A 48 7.53 10.39 -9.47
N PRO A 49 8.10 11.61 -9.35
CA PRO A 49 9.41 11.88 -9.91
C PRO A 49 10.43 10.98 -9.19
N THR A 50 11.07 10.10 -9.95
CA THR A 50 12.21 9.33 -9.44
C THR A 50 13.44 10.22 -9.39
N ILE A 51 14.34 9.99 -8.41
CA ILE A 51 15.67 10.61 -8.43
C ILE A 51 16.36 10.10 -9.70
N GLY A 52 16.71 11.02 -10.61
CA GLY A 52 17.38 10.69 -11.87
C GLY A 52 18.77 10.10 -11.61
N GLU A 53 19.20 9.19 -12.48
CA GLU A 53 20.42 8.37 -12.37
C GLU A 53 21.73 9.15 -12.58
N TYR A 54 21.76 10.44 -12.24
CA TYR A 54 22.88 11.35 -12.43
C TYR A 54 23.03 12.25 -11.21
N GLU A 55 23.40 11.65 -10.09
CA GLU A 55 24.22 12.34 -9.11
C GLU A 55 25.66 11.86 -9.35
N ASP A 56 26.38 12.61 -10.20
CA ASP A 56 27.81 12.46 -10.39
C ASP A 56 28.49 12.82 -9.05
N ILE A 57 28.75 11.80 -8.24
CA ILE A 57 29.49 11.91 -6.96
C ILE A 57 30.97 12.12 -7.27
N ARG A 58 31.31 13.22 -7.96
CA ARG A 58 32.66 13.76 -8.11
C ARG A 58 32.56 15.28 -8.31
N ALA A 59 32.47 15.98 -7.18
CA ALA A 59 32.90 17.37 -7.06
C ALA A 59 34.04 17.44 -6.04
#